data_AF-A0A7K5T4K6-F1
#
_entry.id   AF-A0A7K5T4K6-F1
#
_cell.length_a   1.000
_cell.length_b   1.000
_cell.length_c   1.000
_cell.angle_alpha   90.00
_cell.angle_beta   90.00
_cell.angle_gamma   90.00
#
_symmetry.space_group_name_H-M   'P 1'
#
loop_
_entity.id
_entity.type
_entity.pdbx_description
1 polymer ?
#
loop_
_entity_poly.entity_id
_entity_poly.type
_entity_poly.pdbx_seq_one_letter_code
_entity_poly.pdbx_strand_id
1 'polypeptide(L)' 'QYLAIQISPDQMMSFGGSTDPCAMCFLYSIGKIGEQENKVYSKLFCDLMSKQLKIPSDRSYISFFDISPGNVGWNNSS' A
#
# COMPACT_ATOMS: atom_id res chain seq x y z
N GLN A 1 -9.84 -14.43 7.81
CA GLN A 1 -9.61 -13.12 8.47
C GLN A 1 -8.12 -13.00 8.73
N TYR A 2 -7.35 -12.44 7.78
CA TYR A 2 -5.87 -12.35 7.88
C TYR A 2 -5.35 -11.02 7.30
N LEU A 3 -6.18 -9.96 7.34
CA LEU A 3 -5.83 -8.65 6.83
C LEU A 3 -5.59 -7.71 8.01
N ALA A 4 -4.44 -7.06 8.01
CA ALA A 4 -4.15 -5.92 8.87
C ALA A 4 -4.12 -4.66 8.00
N ILE A 5 -4.70 -3.57 8.49
CA ILE A 5 -4.74 -2.28 7.81
C ILE A 5 -4.25 -1.22 8.80
N GLN A 6 -3.30 -0.40 8.36
CA GLN A 6 -2.85 0.79 9.08
C GLN A 6 -3.08 2.00 8.19
N ILE A 7 -3.64 3.07 8.76
CA ILE A 7 -3.79 4.37 8.12
C ILE A 7 -3.15 5.40 9.04
N SER A 8 -2.22 6.19 8.50
CA SER A 8 -1.51 7.24 9.23
C SER A 8 -1.78 8.58 8.53
N PRO A 9 -2.82 9.33 8.96
CA PRO A 9 -3.11 10.65 8.40
C PRO A 9 -2.14 11.73 8.95
N ASP A 10 -2.29 12.97 8.47
CA ASP A 10 -1.59 14.16 8.97
C ASP A 10 -0.05 14.05 8.92
N GLN A 11 0.47 13.31 7.95
CA GLN A 11 1.90 13.15 7.74
C GLN A 11 2.47 14.36 7.01
N MET A 12 3.66 14.81 7.43
CA MET A 12 4.44 15.78 6.66
C MET A 12 5.08 15.08 5.47
N MET A 13 4.50 15.25 4.28
CA MET A 13 4.92 14.58 3.06
C MET A 13 5.09 15.56 1.89
N SER A 14 5.98 15.22 0.95
CA SER A 14 6.13 15.90 -0.33
C SER A 14 6.33 14.86 -1.42
N PHE A 15 5.72 15.10 -2.58
CA PHE A 15 5.86 14.28 -3.78
C PHE A 15 6.18 15.17 -4.98
N GLY A 16 7.32 14.93 -5.63
CA GLY A 16 7.81 15.78 -6.72
C GLY A 16 8.07 17.23 -6.29
N GLY A 17 8.42 17.47 -5.01
CA GLY A 17 8.65 18.81 -4.45
C GLY A 17 7.39 19.57 -4.04
N SER A 18 6.19 19.08 -4.34
CA SER A 18 4.92 19.66 -3.86
C SER A 18 4.39 18.93 -2.62
N THR A 19 3.83 19.69 -1.68
CA THR A 19 3.11 19.20 -0.48
C THR A 19 1.61 18.99 -0.73
N ASP A 20 1.13 19.10 -1.98
CA ASP A 20 -0.23 18.72 -2.35
C ASP A 20 -0.49 17.25 -1.97
N PRO A 21 -1.76 16.85 -1.71
CA PRO A 21 -2.09 15.51 -1.23
C PRO A 21 -1.38 14.40 -2.01
N CYS A 22 -0.71 13.51 -1.28
CA CYS A 22 0.04 12.39 -1.81
C CYS A 22 -0.01 11.20 -0.84
N ALA A 23 0.32 10.00 -1.33
CA ALA A 23 0.32 8.79 -0.51
C ALA A 23 1.56 7.94 -0.74
N MET A 24 2.01 7.29 0.33
CA MET A 24 3.00 6.22 0.29
C MET A 24 2.36 4.98 0.89
N CYS A 25 2.23 3.93 0.08
CA CYS A 25 1.55 2.71 0.45
C CYS A 25 2.52 1.53 0.44
N PHE A 26 2.31 0.59 1.35
CA PHE A 26 3.08 -0.64 1.44
C PHE A 26 2.11 -1.80 1.55
N LEU A 27 2.18 -2.76 0.62
CA LEU A 27 1.41 -3.99 0.66
C LEU A 27 2.36 -5.16 0.90
N TYR A 28 2.20 -5.78 2.05
CA TYR A 28 2.93 -6.96 2.47
C TYR A 28 2.00 -8.18 2.39
N SER A 29 2.44 -9.26 1.76
CA SER A 29 1.65 -10.49 1.67
C SER A 29 2.55 -11.72 1.58
N ILE A 30 2.06 -12.85 2.09
CA ILE A 30 2.68 -14.15 1.88
C ILE A 30 2.14 -14.71 0.56
N GLY A 31 2.94 -14.63 -0.50
CA GLY A 31 2.48 -14.88 -1.86
C GLY A 31 1.45 -13.84 -2.33
N LYS A 32 0.84 -14.11 -3.49
CA LYS A 32 -0.15 -13.21 -4.15
C LYS A 32 0.40 -11.82 -4.48
N ILE A 33 1.71 -11.71 -4.64
CA ILE A 33 2.44 -10.56 -5.15
C ILE A 33 3.15 -11.00 -6.42
N GLY A 34 3.00 -10.22 -7.49
CA GLY A 34 3.45 -10.60 -8.82
C GLY A 34 3.07 -9.52 -9.83
N GLU A 35 3.67 -9.53 -11.02
CA GLU A 35 3.46 -8.44 -11.99
C GLU A 35 1.98 -8.23 -12.34
N GLN A 36 1.22 -9.32 -12.52
CA GLN A 36 -0.20 -9.23 -12.88
C GLN A 36 -1.06 -8.78 -11.68
N GLU A 37 -0.83 -9.38 -10.52
CA GLU A 37 -1.50 -9.03 -9.26
C GLU A 37 -1.26 -7.57 -8.90
N ASN A 38 -0.01 -7.11 -8.96
CA ASN A 38 0.38 -5.75 -8.60
C ASN A 38 -0.28 -4.71 -9.51
N LYS A 39 -0.50 -5.01 -10.80
CA LYS A 39 -1.25 -4.12 -11.72
C LYS A 39 -2.70 -3.97 -11.28
N VAL A 40 -3.36 -5.07 -10.90
CA VAL A 40 -4.74 -5.07 -10.39
C VAL A 40 -4.83 -4.29 -9.08
N TYR A 41 -3.92 -4.56 -8.14
CA TYR A 41 -3.89 -3.87 -6.85
C TYR A 41 -3.60 -2.38 -7.01
N SER A 42 -2.64 -2.01 -7.86
CA SER A 42 -2.30 -0.60 -8.11
C SER A 42 -3.52 0.18 -8.59
N LYS A 43 -4.29 -0.38 -9.53
CA LYS A 43 -5.54 0.23 -9.98
C LYS A 43 -6.54 0.37 -8.84
N LEU A 44 -6.77 -0.69 -8.06
CA LEU A 44 -7.73 -0.69 -6.96
C LEU A 44 -7.37 0.35 -5.89
N PHE A 45 -6.11 0.41 -5.49
CA PHE A 45 -5.62 1.36 -4.48
C PHE A 45 -5.73 2.80 -5.00
N CYS A 46 -5.24 3.09 -6.22
CA CYS A 46 -5.34 4.45 -6.77
C CYS A 46 -6.80 4.91 -6.92
N ASP A 47 -7.69 4.02 -7.38
CA ASP A 47 -9.13 4.31 -7.48
C ASP A 47 -9.75 4.59 -6.09
N LEU A 48 -9.34 3.83 -5.06
CA LEU A 48 -9.80 4.03 -3.68
C LEU A 48 -9.30 5.34 -3.09
N MET A 49 -8.00 5.63 -3.21
CA MET A 49 -7.38 6.86 -2.68
C MET A 49 -7.97 8.10 -3.35
N SER A 50 -8.16 8.06 -4.67
CA SER A 50 -8.79 9.15 -5.42
C SER A 50 -10.23 9.41 -4.94
N LYS A 51 -11.02 8.35 -4.76
CA LYS A 51 -12.44 8.48 -4.38
C LYS A 51 -12.60 8.97 -2.94
N GLN A 52 -11.90 8.34 -2.00
CA GLN A 52 -12.11 8.52 -0.56
C GLN A 52 -11.28 9.67 0.01
N LEU A 53 -10.02 9.79 -0.41
CA LEU A 53 -9.06 10.75 0.17
C LEU A 53 -8.72 11.92 -0.76
N LYS A 54 -9.24 11.92 -1.99
CA LYS A 54 -8.98 12.96 -3.01
C LYS A 54 -7.50 13.10 -3.37
N ILE A 55 -6.74 12.02 -3.23
CA ILE A 55 -5.33 11.96 -3.63
C ILE A 55 -5.25 11.55 -5.11
N PRO A 56 -4.61 12.35 -5.98
CA PRO A 56 -4.40 11.98 -7.38
C PRO A 56 -3.56 10.70 -7.54
N SER A 57 -3.93 9.85 -8.51
CA SER A 57 -3.26 8.57 -8.75
C SER A 57 -1.78 8.69 -9.12
N ASP A 58 -1.37 9.79 -9.74
CA ASP A 58 0.01 10.11 -10.12
C ASP A 58 0.86 10.64 -8.96
N ARG A 59 0.26 10.86 -7.79
CA ARG A 59 0.92 11.32 -6.55
C ARG A 59 0.94 10.22 -5.48
N SER A 60 0.92 8.97 -5.90
CA SER A 60 0.92 7.81 -5.00
C SER A 60 2.00 6.81 -5.42
N TYR A 61 2.77 6.31 -4.46
CA TYR A 61 3.56 5.10 -4.65
C TYR A 61 2.99 3.95 -3.84
N ILE A 62 3.06 2.74 -4.41
CA ILE A 62 2.71 1.49 -3.75
C ILE A 62 3.89 0.55 -3.89
N SER A 63 4.48 0.17 -2.77
CA SER A 63 5.54 -0.84 -2.71
C SER A 63 4.92 -2.19 -2.34
N PHE A 64 5.21 -3.21 -3.14
CA PHE A 64 4.70 -4.57 -2.97
C PHE A 64 5.82 -5.48 -2.44
N PHE A 65 5.54 -6.23 -1.38
CA PHE A 65 6.50 -7.12 -0.74
C PHE A 65 5.91 -8.51 -0.65
N ASP A 66 6.49 -9.44 -1.42
CA ASP A 66 6.27 -10.86 -1.22
C ASP A 66 7.14 -11.33 -0.04
N ILE A 67 6.50 -11.67 1.07
CA ILE A 67 7.19 -12.11 2.28
C ILE A 67 7.10 -13.65 2.36
N SER A 68 8.25 -14.30 2.51
CA SER A 68 8.30 -15.73 2.83
C SER A 68 7.53 -16.03 4.12
N PRO A 69 6.74 -17.14 4.20
CA PRO A 69 5.97 -17.47 5.39
C PRO A 69 6.79 -17.46 6.69
N GLY A 70 8.02 -18.01 6.66
CA GLY A 70 8.90 -18.06 7.84
C GLY A 70 9.44 -16.72 8.32
N ASN A 71 9.17 -15.63 7.58
CA ASN A 71 9.52 -14.26 7.97
C ASN A 71 8.31 -13.49 8.55
N VAL A 72 7.18 -14.15 8.81
CA VAL A 72 5.98 -13.53 9.37
C VAL A 72 5.56 -14.26 10.64
N GLY A 73 5.83 -13.65 11.80
CA GLY A 73 5.32 -14.15 13.07
C GLY A 73 3.83 -13.81 13.27
N TRP A 74 3.03 -14.78 13.67
CA TRP A 74 1.63 -14.58 14.05
C TRP A 74 1.19 -15.61 15.09
N ASN A 75 0.38 -15.19 16.06
CA ASN A 75 -0.25 -16.07 17.05
C ASN A 75 0.74 -17.00 17.79
N ASN A 76 1.81 -16.41 18.33
CA ASN A 76 2.87 -17.11 19.06
C ASN A 76 3.65 -18.17 18.25
N SER A 77 3.57 -18.10 16.92
CA SER A 77 4.37 -18.92 15.99
C SER A 77 5.05 -18.05 14.96
N SER A 78 6.18 -18.53 14.43
CA SER A 78 6.76 -18.14 13.15
C SER A 78 6.33 -19.09 12.05
#